data_AF-A0A832UXW8-F1
#
_entry.id   AF-A0A832UXW8-F1
#
_cell.length_a   1.000
_cell.length_b   1.000
_cell.length_c   1.000
_cell.angle_alpha   90.00
_cell.angle_beta   90.00
_cell.angle_gamma   90.00
#
_symmetry.space_group_name_H-M   'P 1'
#
loop_
_entity.id
_entity.type
_entity.pdbx_description
1 polymer ?
#
loop_
_entity_poly.entity_id
_entity_poly.type
_entity_poly.pdbx_seq_one_letter_code
_entity_poly.pdbx_strand_id
1 'polypeptide(L)'
;VADVLGATPLVVAALLKSESIRPKTIYDRYGITTINTETFEEAIAGKQLPIVYAKSGGYFAHINPDYLKKVREQNKLSLGELSREAGVSKKSLQDYEHGKGAEIENILRLQEALGDLVLNTINIFQFKVESHPEKPQDSVSKRLEQLGFKTTAVHHAAFRMISRHKDDILLTGLKKEARPKKAHDIHSSAETLGQHDMFVLNHSKAKTVQGVPVVEREELENVITSRELLKLLRELTHHS
;
A
#
# COMPACT_ATOMS: atom_id res chain seq x y z
N VAL A 1 7.87 -3.30 1.72
CA VAL A 1 7.12 -4.08 2.74
C VAL A 1 5.70 -4.33 2.31
N ALA A 2 4.85 -3.30 2.18
CA ALA A 2 3.43 -3.48 1.83
C ALA A 2 3.21 -4.33 0.57
N ASP A 3 3.91 -4.02 -0.52
CA ASP A 3 3.91 -4.81 -1.76
C ASP A 3 4.26 -6.30 -1.53
N VAL A 4 5.33 -6.57 -0.78
CA VAL A 4 5.75 -7.95 -0.44
C VAL A 4 4.71 -8.66 0.43
N LEU A 5 3.93 -7.93 1.23
CA LEU A 5 2.84 -8.47 2.05
C LEU A 5 1.52 -8.60 1.27
N GLY A 6 1.42 -8.07 0.05
CA GLY A 6 0.16 -8.00 -0.68
C GLY A 6 -0.81 -6.98 -0.06
N ALA A 7 -0.28 -5.96 0.60
CA ALA A 7 -1.05 -4.94 1.30
C ALA A 7 -0.94 -3.57 0.61
N THR A 8 -1.95 -2.74 0.80
CA THR A 8 -1.97 -1.33 0.35
C THR A 8 -1.68 -0.43 1.57
N PRO A 9 -0.58 0.34 1.57
CA PRO A 9 -0.32 1.31 2.62
C PRO A 9 -1.27 2.50 2.46
N LEU A 10 -1.88 2.91 3.57
CA LEU A 10 -2.81 4.03 3.64
C LEU A 10 -2.59 4.76 4.96
N VAL A 11 -2.63 6.09 4.94
CA VAL A 11 -2.60 6.91 6.15
C VAL A 11 -3.99 7.51 6.38
N VAL A 12 -4.55 7.24 7.56
CA VAL A 12 -5.79 7.89 8.02
C VAL A 12 -5.41 8.91 9.10
N ALA A 13 -5.70 10.19 8.85
CA ALA A 13 -5.32 11.27 9.75
C ALA A 13 -6.38 12.38 9.78
N ALA A 14 -6.56 13.02 10.94
CA ALA A 14 -7.42 14.20 11.04
C ALA A 14 -6.77 15.45 10.42
N LEU A 15 -5.45 15.58 10.59
CA LEU A 15 -4.68 16.76 10.19
C LEU A 15 -3.48 16.37 9.32
N LEU A 16 -3.18 17.21 8.34
CA LEU A 16 -1.92 17.24 7.62
C LEU A 16 -1.15 18.49 8.05
N LYS A 17 -0.07 18.30 8.82
CA LYS A 17 0.59 19.39 9.57
C LYS A 17 -0.41 20.04 10.53
N SER A 18 -0.89 21.25 10.21
CA SER A 18 -1.86 22.01 11.01
C SER A 18 -3.19 22.22 10.29
N GLU A 19 -3.36 21.66 9.09
CA GLU A 19 -4.57 21.81 8.28
C GLU A 19 -5.43 20.56 8.33
N SER A 20 -6.75 20.74 8.35
CA SER A 20 -7.69 19.62 8.30
C SER A 20 -7.71 18.96 6.93
N ILE A 21 -7.71 17.63 6.93
CA ILE A 21 -7.83 16.84 5.70
C ILE A 21 -9.28 16.87 5.24
N ARG A 22 -9.51 17.37 4.02
CA ARG A 22 -10.87 17.52 3.47
C ARG A 22 -11.50 16.14 3.20
N PRO A 23 -12.81 15.98 3.44
CA PRO A 23 -13.54 14.80 3.02
C PRO A 23 -13.44 14.55 1.51
N LYS A 24 -13.54 13.28 1.10
CA LYS A 24 -13.57 12.82 -0.30
C LYS A 24 -12.34 13.23 -1.13
N THR A 25 -11.26 13.61 -0.43
CA THR A 25 -10.02 14.13 -1.01
C THR A 25 -8.85 13.26 -0.57
N ILE A 26 -8.03 12.82 -1.52
CA ILE A 26 -6.76 12.16 -1.25
C ILE A 26 -5.60 13.16 -1.24
N TYR A 27 -4.64 12.92 -0.36
CA TYR A 27 -3.38 13.64 -0.26
C TYR A 27 -2.22 12.66 -0.44
N ASP A 28 -1.08 13.14 -0.93
CA ASP A 28 0.16 12.37 -0.97
C ASP A 28 1.06 12.75 0.21
N ARG A 29 1.50 11.75 0.96
CA ARG A 29 2.55 11.93 1.97
C ARG A 29 3.64 10.89 1.75
N TYR A 30 4.74 11.32 1.14
CA TYR A 30 5.88 10.46 0.81
C TYR A 30 5.50 9.29 -0.10
N GLY A 31 4.61 9.51 -1.08
CA GLY A 31 4.14 8.46 -1.97
C GLY A 31 3.05 7.56 -1.36
N ILE A 32 2.53 7.91 -0.17
CA ILE A 32 1.46 7.16 0.49
C ILE A 32 0.16 7.97 0.46
N THR A 33 -0.91 7.33 0.01
CA THR A 33 -2.25 7.93 0.01
C THR A 33 -2.66 8.23 1.44
N THR A 34 -3.09 9.48 1.67
CA THR A 34 -3.51 9.99 2.96
C THR A 34 -4.93 10.55 2.86
N ILE A 35 -5.81 10.15 3.77
CA ILE A 35 -7.22 10.57 3.82
C ILE A 35 -7.66 10.82 5.27
N ASN A 36 -8.84 11.43 5.43
CA ASN A 36 -9.45 11.58 6.74
C ASN A 36 -10.27 10.33 7.13
N THR A 37 -10.64 10.26 8.41
CA THR A 37 -11.40 9.13 8.98
C THR A 37 -12.74 8.92 8.29
N GLU A 38 -13.48 10.00 8.05
CA GLU A 38 -14.79 9.95 7.36
C GLU A 38 -14.69 9.31 5.98
N THR A 39 -13.71 9.74 5.16
CA THR A 39 -13.49 9.18 3.81
C THR A 39 -13.09 7.70 3.88
N PHE A 40 -12.32 7.31 4.90
CA PHE A 40 -11.95 5.91 5.10
C PHE A 40 -13.16 5.04 5.46
N GLU A 41 -14.01 5.50 6.39
CA GLU A 41 -15.22 4.81 6.82
C GLU A 41 -16.22 4.63 5.65
N GLU A 42 -16.43 5.67 4.84
CA GLU A 42 -17.27 5.58 3.64
C GLU A 42 -16.71 4.57 2.63
N ALA A 43 -15.39 4.58 2.40
CA ALA A 43 -14.74 3.73 1.43
C ALA A 43 -14.75 2.25 1.85
N ILE A 44 -14.43 1.94 3.11
CA ILE A 44 -14.38 0.55 3.60
C ILE A 44 -15.79 -0.06 3.72
N ALA A 45 -16.80 0.77 3.98
CA ALA A 45 -18.20 0.34 3.96
C ALA A 45 -18.76 0.19 2.54
N GLY A 46 -17.96 0.46 1.50
CA GLY A 46 -18.40 0.39 0.10
C GLY A 46 -19.43 1.47 -0.27
N LYS A 47 -19.56 2.53 0.51
CA LYS A 47 -20.54 3.61 0.28
C LYS A 47 -20.03 4.58 -0.78
N GLN A 48 -18.83 5.11 -0.60
CA GLN A 48 -18.27 6.11 -1.49
C GLN A 48 -16.74 6.09 -1.48
N LEU A 49 -16.14 6.23 -2.67
CA LEU A 49 -14.71 6.46 -2.84
C LEU A 49 -14.44 7.96 -3.04
N PRO A 50 -13.24 8.45 -2.65
CA PRO A 50 -12.86 9.83 -2.91
C PRO A 50 -12.79 10.11 -4.41
N ILE A 51 -13.01 11.38 -4.78
CA ILE A 51 -13.02 11.84 -6.18
C ILE A 51 -12.02 12.97 -6.42
N VAL A 52 -11.54 13.59 -5.34
CA VAL A 52 -10.60 14.71 -5.39
C VAL A 52 -9.21 14.25 -4.99
N TYR A 53 -8.17 14.81 -5.60
CA TYR A 53 -6.79 14.68 -5.16
C TYR A 53 -6.14 16.06 -5.02
N ALA A 54 -5.35 16.23 -3.96
CA ALA A 54 -4.59 17.45 -3.71
C ALA A 54 -3.22 17.38 -4.39
N LYS A 55 -2.79 18.49 -5.01
CA LYS A 55 -1.43 18.68 -5.53
C LYS A 55 -0.94 20.09 -5.20
N SER A 56 0.36 20.33 -5.39
CA SER A 56 0.90 21.69 -5.40
C SER A 56 0.10 22.56 -6.38
N GLY A 57 -0.54 23.60 -5.87
CA GLY A 57 -1.36 24.52 -6.67
C GLY A 57 -2.88 24.34 -6.55
N GLY A 58 -3.39 23.30 -5.87
CA GLY A 58 -4.83 23.22 -5.60
C GLY A 58 -5.41 21.81 -5.50
N TYR A 59 -6.72 21.73 -5.74
CA TYR A 59 -7.52 20.52 -5.69
C TYR A 59 -8.01 20.16 -7.09
N PHE A 60 -7.92 18.89 -7.43
CA PHE A 60 -8.19 18.41 -8.77
C PHE A 60 -9.04 17.14 -8.72
N ALA A 61 -9.77 16.87 -9.80
CA ALA A 61 -10.46 15.60 -10.00
C ALA A 61 -10.38 15.17 -11.47
N HIS A 62 -10.63 13.90 -11.73
CA HIS A 62 -10.72 13.39 -13.10
C HIS A 62 -12.18 13.40 -13.55
N ILE A 63 -12.48 14.09 -14.64
CA ILE A 63 -13.77 14.00 -15.31
C ILE A 63 -13.78 12.70 -16.12
N ASN A 64 -14.92 12.02 -16.20
CA ASN A 64 -15.10 10.89 -17.11
C ASN A 64 -14.96 11.39 -18.56
N PRO A 65 -13.91 10.98 -19.30
CA PRO A 65 -13.60 11.62 -20.59
C PRO A 65 -14.64 11.34 -21.66
N ASP A 66 -15.14 10.10 -21.68
CA ASP A 66 -16.17 9.66 -22.62
C ASP A 66 -17.50 10.37 -22.35
N TYR A 67 -17.86 10.53 -21.08
CA TYR A 67 -19.06 11.26 -20.67
C TYR A 67 -18.97 12.74 -21.01
N LEU A 68 -17.82 13.39 -20.73
CA LEU A 68 -17.60 14.80 -21.07
C LEU A 68 -17.79 15.04 -22.56
N LYS A 69 -17.16 14.20 -23.39
CA LYS A 69 -17.28 14.27 -24.85
C LYS A 69 -18.74 14.08 -25.29
N LYS A 70 -19.41 13.06 -24.75
CA LYS A 70 -20.81 12.74 -25.05
C LYS A 70 -21.74 13.91 -24.71
N VAL A 71 -21.67 14.47 -23.51
CA VAL A 71 -22.55 15.57 -23.07
C VAL A 71 -22.30 16.84 -23.90
N ARG A 72 -21.03 17.14 -24.20
CA ARG A 72 -20.70 18.26 -25.09
C ARG A 72 -21.32 18.10 -26.48
N GLU A 73 -21.21 16.91 -27.08
CA GLU A 73 -21.76 16.61 -28.41
C GLU A 73 -23.29 16.59 -28.41
N GLN A 74 -23.94 16.11 -27.33
CA GLN A 74 -25.38 16.16 -27.17
C GLN A 74 -25.93 17.59 -27.10
N ASN A 75 -25.17 18.50 -26.48
CA ASN A 75 -25.45 19.94 -26.47
C ASN A 75 -25.07 20.63 -27.79
N LYS A 76 -24.58 19.88 -28.80
CA LYS A 76 -24.13 20.39 -30.10
C LYS A 76 -23.01 21.45 -29.99
N LEU A 77 -22.20 21.39 -28.94
CA LEU A 77 -21.11 22.32 -28.71
C LEU A 77 -19.81 21.81 -29.33
N SER A 78 -19.14 22.64 -30.11
CA SER A 78 -17.72 22.45 -30.42
C SER A 78 -16.86 22.72 -29.18
N LEU A 79 -15.61 22.24 -29.19
CA LEU A 79 -14.64 22.59 -28.14
C LEU A 79 -14.40 24.10 -28.04
N GLY A 80 -14.58 24.86 -29.14
CA GLY A 80 -14.41 26.32 -29.12
C GLY A 80 -15.60 27.03 -28.46
N GLU A 81 -16.81 26.55 -28.69
CA GLU A 81 -18.02 27.09 -28.05
C GLU A 81 -18.01 26.79 -26.55
N LEU A 82 -17.78 25.54 -26.16
CA LEU A 82 -17.67 25.19 -24.74
C LEU A 82 -16.54 25.95 -24.04
N SER A 83 -15.41 26.20 -24.75
CA SER A 83 -14.31 26.99 -24.20
C SER A 83 -14.74 28.41 -23.84
N ARG A 84 -15.53 29.05 -24.70
CA ARG A 84 -16.05 30.41 -24.46
C ARG A 84 -17.11 30.42 -23.37
N GLU A 85 -17.97 29.42 -23.36
CA GLU A 85 -19.09 29.31 -22.41
C GLU A 85 -18.62 29.00 -20.99
N ALA A 86 -17.75 27.99 -20.83
CA ALA A 86 -17.21 27.59 -19.53
C ALA A 86 -16.00 28.44 -19.08
N GLY A 87 -15.45 29.31 -19.94
CA GLY A 87 -14.25 30.08 -19.62
C GLY A 87 -12.99 29.21 -19.41
N VAL A 88 -12.97 28.00 -19.99
CA VAL A 88 -11.86 27.05 -19.91
C VAL A 88 -11.15 27.00 -21.25
N SER A 89 -9.82 26.92 -21.27
CA SER A 89 -9.08 26.90 -22.54
C SER A 89 -9.43 25.67 -23.40
N LYS A 90 -9.48 25.84 -24.72
CA LYS A 90 -9.69 24.73 -25.67
C LYS A 90 -8.69 23.58 -25.46
N LYS A 91 -7.45 23.90 -25.11
CA LYS A 91 -6.40 22.91 -24.82
C LYS A 91 -6.70 22.10 -23.55
N SER A 92 -7.22 22.75 -22.50
CA SER A 92 -7.65 22.09 -21.26
C SER A 92 -8.82 21.16 -21.51
N LEU A 93 -9.82 21.58 -22.30
CA LEU A 93 -10.95 20.71 -22.66
C LEU A 93 -10.48 19.45 -23.40
N GLN A 94 -9.56 19.61 -24.36
CA GLN A 94 -8.93 18.46 -25.00
C GLN A 94 -8.24 17.56 -23.98
N ASP A 95 -7.44 18.13 -23.09
CA ASP A 95 -6.76 17.36 -22.04
C ASP A 95 -7.73 16.58 -21.14
N TYR A 96 -8.89 17.16 -20.81
CA TYR A 96 -9.92 16.52 -19.99
C TYR A 96 -10.62 15.38 -20.75
N GLU A 97 -10.93 15.57 -22.04
CA GLU A 97 -11.43 14.49 -22.91
C GLU A 97 -10.38 13.39 -23.18
N HIS A 98 -9.12 13.59 -22.81
CA HIS A 98 -8.06 12.56 -22.79
C HIS A 98 -7.73 12.07 -21.37
N GLY A 99 -8.55 12.38 -20.37
CA GLY A 99 -8.43 11.85 -19.00
C GLY A 99 -7.45 12.57 -18.08
N LYS A 100 -6.87 13.70 -18.49
CA LYS A 100 -6.09 14.52 -17.57
C LYS A 100 -7.02 15.16 -16.53
N GLY A 101 -6.53 15.29 -15.31
CA GLY A 101 -7.31 15.89 -14.23
C GLY A 101 -7.49 17.40 -14.42
N ALA A 102 -8.62 17.89 -13.94
CA ALA A 102 -9.04 19.28 -13.97
C ALA A 102 -9.07 19.85 -12.55
N GLU A 103 -8.77 21.13 -12.41
CA GLU A 103 -8.97 21.84 -11.15
C GLU A 103 -10.46 21.94 -10.83
N ILE A 104 -10.82 21.88 -9.54
CA ILE A 104 -12.22 21.91 -9.11
C ILE A 104 -12.97 23.13 -9.65
N GLU A 105 -12.32 24.30 -9.72
CA GLU A 105 -12.94 25.52 -10.27
C GLU A 105 -13.34 25.36 -11.73
N ASN A 106 -12.49 24.73 -12.56
CA ASN A 106 -12.82 24.46 -13.96
C ASN A 106 -13.91 23.40 -14.10
N ILE A 107 -13.95 22.42 -13.19
CA ILE A 107 -15.03 21.41 -13.16
C ILE A 107 -16.38 22.06 -12.88
N LEU A 108 -16.44 22.97 -11.90
CA LEU A 108 -17.66 23.69 -11.56
C LEU A 108 -18.15 24.53 -12.75
N ARG A 109 -17.26 25.27 -13.42
CA ARG A 109 -17.61 26.03 -14.63
C ARG A 109 -18.13 25.14 -15.76
N LEU A 110 -17.52 23.97 -15.95
CA LEU A 110 -17.98 23.02 -16.96
C LEU A 110 -19.33 22.41 -16.60
N GLN A 111 -19.57 22.13 -15.32
CA GLN A 111 -20.86 21.64 -14.85
C GLN A 111 -21.96 22.70 -15.01
N GLU A 112 -21.66 23.98 -14.77
CA GLU A 112 -22.59 25.08 -15.04
C GLU A 112 -22.93 25.20 -16.53
N ALA A 113 -21.94 25.06 -17.42
CA ALA A 113 -22.14 25.14 -18.87
C ALA A 113 -22.87 23.91 -19.45
N LEU A 114 -22.60 22.71 -18.93
CA LEU A 114 -23.12 21.45 -19.49
C LEU A 114 -24.31 20.88 -18.72
N GLY A 115 -24.62 21.43 -17.54
CA GLY A 115 -25.66 20.97 -16.62
C GLY A 115 -25.26 19.79 -15.74
N ASP A 116 -24.54 18.80 -16.30
CA ASP A 116 -24.10 17.61 -15.57
C ASP A 116 -22.71 17.13 -16.01
N LEU A 117 -21.98 16.54 -15.05
CA LEU A 117 -20.66 15.95 -15.24
C LEU A 117 -20.49 14.72 -14.36
N VAL A 118 -19.88 13.69 -14.92
CA VAL A 118 -19.48 12.50 -14.17
C VAL A 118 -18.00 12.61 -13.81
N LEU A 119 -17.68 12.49 -12.53
CA LEU A 119 -16.30 12.43 -12.03
C LEU A 119 -15.89 10.97 -11.74
N ASN A 120 -14.64 10.64 -12.02
CA ASN A 120 -14.08 9.33 -11.73
C ASN A 120 -13.70 9.23 -10.25
N THR A 121 -14.01 8.10 -9.63
CA THR A 121 -13.57 7.75 -8.29
C THR A 121 -12.12 7.29 -8.24
N ILE A 122 -11.48 7.51 -7.10
CA ILE A 122 -10.11 7.11 -6.82
C ILE A 122 -10.13 5.90 -5.87
N ASN A 123 -9.60 4.77 -6.35
CA ASN A 123 -9.53 3.57 -5.54
C ASN A 123 -8.33 3.63 -4.57
N ILE A 124 -8.61 3.96 -3.31
CA ILE A 124 -7.60 4.07 -2.24
C ILE A 124 -7.05 2.71 -1.75
N PHE A 125 -7.66 1.59 -2.17
CA PHE A 125 -7.21 0.25 -1.83
C PHE A 125 -6.27 -0.33 -2.88
N GLN A 126 -6.03 0.39 -3.98
CA GLN A 126 -5.04 0.03 -4.98
C GLN A 126 -3.78 0.87 -4.81
N PHE A 127 -2.70 0.22 -4.37
CA PHE A 127 -1.38 0.82 -4.33
C PHE A 127 -0.57 0.42 -5.56
N LYS A 128 -0.20 1.39 -6.39
CA LYS A 128 0.71 1.18 -7.52
C LYS A 128 1.95 2.01 -7.30
N VAL A 129 2.98 1.39 -6.72
CA VAL A 129 4.33 1.96 -6.68
C VAL A 129 5.28 0.94 -7.29
N GLU A 130 6.17 1.43 -8.15
CA GLU A 130 7.30 0.64 -8.63
C GLU A 130 8.25 0.38 -7.46
N SER A 131 8.05 -0.77 -6.83
CA SER A 131 8.86 -1.24 -5.72
C SER A 131 10.01 -2.08 -6.26
N HIS A 132 11.24 -1.72 -5.92
CA HIS A 132 12.44 -2.50 -6.20
C HIS A 132 12.91 -3.12 -4.88
N PRO A 133 12.34 -4.26 -4.46
CA PRO A 133 12.68 -4.87 -3.18
C PRO A 133 14.17 -5.23 -3.14
N GLU A 134 14.86 -4.71 -2.13
CA GLU A 134 16.27 -5.00 -1.92
C GLU A 134 16.45 -6.48 -1.53
N LYS A 135 17.48 -7.13 -2.07
CA LYS A 135 17.83 -8.50 -1.68
C LYS A 135 18.67 -8.51 -0.40
N PRO A 136 18.35 -9.34 0.60
CA PRO A 136 19.18 -9.49 1.78
C PRO A 136 20.51 -10.20 1.43
N GLN A 137 21.63 -9.69 1.94
CA GLN A 137 22.97 -10.24 1.73
C GLN A 137 23.47 -11.09 2.92
N ASP A 138 22.65 -12.02 3.42
CA ASP A 138 23.02 -12.94 4.51
C ASP A 138 22.96 -14.41 4.03
N SER A 139 23.67 -15.35 4.67
CA SER A 139 23.57 -16.77 4.33
C SER A 139 22.15 -17.32 4.53
N VAL A 140 21.42 -16.79 5.53
CA VAL A 140 20.04 -17.18 5.81
C VAL A 140 19.12 -16.89 4.62
N SER A 141 19.31 -15.77 3.90
CA SER A 141 18.48 -15.47 2.73
C SER A 141 18.72 -16.48 1.60
N LYS A 142 19.99 -16.81 1.32
CA LYS A 142 20.35 -17.83 0.32
C LYS A 142 19.74 -19.19 0.67
N ARG A 143 19.78 -19.57 1.95
CA ARG A 143 19.19 -20.84 2.39
C ARG A 143 17.67 -20.84 2.19
N LEU A 144 16.98 -19.77 2.57
CA LEU A 144 15.53 -19.66 2.33
C LEU A 144 15.19 -19.65 0.84
N GLU A 145 16.02 -19.05 -0.02
CA GLU A 145 15.86 -19.11 -1.48
C GLU A 145 15.98 -20.55 -2.02
N GLN A 146 16.91 -21.35 -1.51
CA GLN A 146 17.02 -22.78 -1.86
C GLN A 146 15.78 -23.59 -1.44
N LEU A 147 15.10 -23.17 -0.36
CA LEU A 147 13.82 -23.75 0.07
C LEU A 147 12.61 -23.25 -0.74
N GLY A 148 12.84 -22.38 -1.73
CA GLY A 148 11.82 -21.84 -2.62
C GLY A 148 11.22 -20.50 -2.17
N PHE A 149 11.71 -19.88 -1.10
CA PHE A 149 11.22 -18.57 -0.69
C PHE A 149 11.82 -17.44 -1.54
N LYS A 150 10.98 -16.47 -1.91
CA LYS A 150 11.44 -15.17 -2.39
C LYS A 150 11.75 -14.30 -1.17
N THR A 151 13.00 -13.89 -1.01
CA THR A 151 13.43 -13.06 0.12
C THR A 151 13.46 -11.58 -0.22
N THR A 152 13.21 -10.72 0.77
CA THR A 152 13.32 -9.26 0.66
C THR A 152 13.87 -8.68 1.94
N ALA A 153 14.88 -7.83 1.83
CA ALA A 153 15.46 -7.09 2.94
C ALA A 153 14.48 -6.02 3.43
N VAL A 154 14.45 -5.81 4.74
CA VAL A 154 13.64 -4.77 5.35
C VAL A 154 14.50 -3.95 6.30
N HIS A 155 14.41 -2.63 6.11
CA HIS A 155 15.04 -1.64 6.97
C HIS A 155 14.00 -1.03 7.92
N HIS A 156 14.45 -0.56 9.08
CA HIS A 156 13.62 0.15 10.06
C HIS A 156 12.40 -0.63 10.62
N ALA A 157 12.39 -1.97 10.54
CA ALA A 157 11.32 -2.82 11.08
C ALA A 157 11.78 -3.72 12.25
N ALA A 158 10.82 -4.44 12.85
CA ALA A 158 11.01 -5.50 13.84
C ALA A 158 11.88 -6.66 13.33
N PHE A 159 11.70 -6.99 12.06
CA PHE A 159 12.41 -8.02 11.32
C PHE A 159 13.36 -7.38 10.31
N ARG A 160 14.37 -8.15 9.86
CA ARG A 160 15.32 -7.70 8.82
C ARG A 160 15.01 -8.27 7.45
N MET A 161 14.13 -9.27 7.38
CA MET A 161 13.82 -9.97 6.15
C MET A 161 12.38 -10.46 6.17
N ILE A 162 11.74 -10.36 5.01
CA ILE A 162 10.46 -11.02 4.71
C ILE A 162 10.76 -12.08 3.65
N SER A 163 10.28 -13.29 3.88
CA SER A 163 10.43 -14.42 2.96
C SER A 163 9.06 -14.94 2.58
N ARG A 164 8.75 -15.04 1.28
CA ARG A 164 7.44 -15.49 0.78
C ARG A 164 7.57 -16.76 -0.06
N HIS A 165 6.76 -17.76 0.23
CA HIS A 165 6.60 -18.95 -0.60
C HIS A 165 5.11 -19.29 -0.70
N LYS A 166 4.53 -19.11 -1.89
CA LYS A 166 3.07 -19.18 -2.10
C LYS A 166 2.35 -18.18 -1.18
N ASP A 167 1.42 -18.67 -0.36
CA ASP A 167 0.63 -17.86 0.58
C ASP A 167 1.32 -17.69 1.95
N ASP A 168 2.41 -18.44 2.21
CA ASP A 168 3.17 -18.34 3.45
C ASP A 168 4.17 -17.18 3.39
N ILE A 169 4.12 -16.34 4.43
CA ILE A 169 5.04 -15.25 4.69
C ILE A 169 5.76 -15.55 6.01
N LEU A 170 7.08 -15.35 6.01
CA LEU A 170 7.94 -15.53 7.16
C LEU A 170 8.66 -14.23 7.49
N LEU A 171 8.38 -13.67 8.67
CA LEU A 171 9.05 -12.50 9.22
C LEU A 171 10.30 -12.94 10.00
N THR A 172 11.48 -12.63 9.49
CA THR A 172 12.74 -13.12 10.07
C THR A 172 13.51 -12.02 10.80
N GLY A 173 13.73 -12.23 12.10
CA GLY A 173 14.69 -11.49 12.90
C GLY A 173 16.12 -12.01 12.70
N LEU A 174 17.02 -11.18 12.16
CA LEU A 174 18.44 -11.51 12.02
C LEU A 174 19.27 -10.65 12.99
N LYS A 175 19.74 -11.24 14.09
CA LYS A 175 20.63 -10.58 15.08
C LYS A 175 21.52 -11.60 15.79
N LYS A 176 22.48 -11.09 16.58
CA LYS A 176 23.27 -11.93 17.50
C LYS A 176 22.43 -12.49 18.65
N GLU A 177 21.37 -11.78 19.05
CA GLU A 177 20.48 -12.15 20.15
C GLU A 177 19.03 -11.76 19.83
N ALA A 178 18.09 -12.62 20.25
CA ALA A 178 16.66 -12.36 20.21
C ALA A 178 16.24 -11.55 21.44
N ARG A 179 16.30 -10.22 21.35
CA ARG A 179 15.87 -9.35 22.46
C ARG A 179 14.35 -9.46 22.66
N PRO A 180 13.83 -9.62 23.90
CA PRO A 180 12.41 -9.83 24.16
C PRO A 180 11.48 -8.80 23.49
N LYS A 181 11.77 -7.51 23.62
CA LYS A 181 10.98 -6.45 22.96
C LYS A 181 10.91 -6.64 21.44
N LYS A 182 12.03 -6.97 20.81
CA LYS A 182 12.09 -7.16 19.36
C LYS A 182 11.32 -8.41 18.93
N ALA A 183 11.37 -9.46 19.75
CA ALA A 183 10.62 -10.67 19.51
C ALA A 183 9.12 -10.43 19.62
N HIS A 184 8.68 -9.73 20.65
CA HIS A 184 7.30 -9.28 20.78
C HIS A 184 6.84 -8.49 19.54
N ASP A 185 7.64 -7.51 19.07
CA ASP A 185 7.28 -6.70 17.89
C ASP A 185 7.14 -7.55 16.61
N ILE A 186 8.03 -8.54 16.40
CA ILE A 186 7.94 -9.47 15.26
C ILE A 186 6.70 -10.34 15.41
N HIS A 187 6.47 -10.90 16.61
CA HIS A 187 5.36 -11.79 16.88
C HIS A 187 4.01 -11.14 16.65
N SER A 188 3.81 -9.97 17.25
CA SER A 188 2.59 -9.18 17.06
C SER A 188 2.34 -8.87 15.59
N SER A 189 3.41 -8.60 14.81
CA SER A 189 3.29 -8.37 13.36
C SER A 189 2.86 -9.63 12.61
N ALA A 190 3.47 -10.79 12.91
CA ALA A 190 3.16 -12.05 12.25
C ALA A 190 1.74 -12.54 12.61
N GLU A 191 1.37 -12.48 13.89
CA GLU A 191 0.05 -12.82 14.39
C GLU A 191 -1.05 -11.98 13.74
N THR A 192 -0.86 -10.65 13.67
CA THR A 192 -1.80 -9.72 13.01
C THR A 192 -2.01 -10.07 11.53
N LEU A 193 -0.97 -10.58 10.87
CA LEU A 193 -1.03 -10.97 9.46
C LEU A 193 -1.55 -12.40 9.26
N GLY A 194 -1.68 -13.20 10.33
CA GLY A 194 -1.94 -14.65 10.25
C GLY A 194 -0.78 -15.39 9.57
N GLN A 195 0.45 -14.97 9.82
CA GLN A 195 1.67 -15.42 9.15
C GLN A 195 2.72 -15.91 10.15
N HIS A 196 3.85 -16.42 9.65
CA HIS A 196 4.90 -17.04 10.47
C HIS A 196 5.99 -16.04 10.83
N ASP A 197 6.67 -16.30 11.94
CA ASP A 197 7.86 -15.58 12.38
C ASP A 197 8.99 -16.53 12.79
N MET A 198 10.21 -16.01 12.82
CA MET A 198 11.34 -16.68 13.47
C MET A 198 12.47 -15.70 13.81
N PHE A 199 13.30 -16.08 14.77
CA PHE A 199 14.67 -15.59 14.87
C PHE A 199 15.65 -16.61 14.34
N VAL A 200 16.66 -16.13 13.62
CA VAL A 200 17.82 -16.94 13.27
C VAL A 200 19.05 -16.43 14.01
N LEU A 201 19.60 -17.27 14.87
CA LEU A 201 20.78 -17.00 15.71
C LEU A 201 21.90 -18.01 15.39
N ASN A 202 23.14 -17.67 15.74
CA ASN A 202 24.25 -18.63 15.57
C ASN A 202 24.17 -19.76 16.59
N HIS A 203 23.88 -19.43 17.85
CA HIS A 203 23.60 -20.38 18.93
C HIS A 203 22.59 -19.78 19.90
N SER A 204 21.72 -20.62 20.45
CA SER A 204 20.73 -20.24 21.47
C SER A 204 20.36 -21.43 22.35
N LYS A 205 20.40 -21.22 23.67
CA LYS A 205 19.84 -22.21 24.62
C LYS A 205 18.31 -22.21 24.62
N ALA A 206 17.71 -21.07 24.26
CA ALA A 206 16.26 -20.90 24.24
C ALA A 206 15.72 -21.31 22.87
N LYS A 207 14.69 -22.16 22.87
CA LYS A 207 13.95 -22.55 21.66
C LYS A 207 12.90 -21.53 21.23
N THR A 208 12.45 -20.68 22.16
CA THR A 208 11.53 -19.57 21.88
C THR A 208 11.88 -18.33 22.70
N VAL A 209 11.48 -17.16 22.20
CA VAL A 209 11.53 -15.89 22.93
C VAL A 209 10.24 -15.13 22.63
N GLN A 210 9.43 -14.87 23.66
CA GLN A 210 8.14 -14.16 23.52
C GLN A 210 7.21 -14.80 22.46
N GLY A 211 7.14 -16.13 22.44
CA GLY A 211 6.35 -16.87 21.45
C GLY A 211 7.00 -17.01 20.06
N VAL A 212 8.09 -16.30 19.78
CA VAL A 212 8.81 -16.43 18.50
C VAL A 212 9.77 -17.62 18.55
N PRO A 213 9.72 -18.54 17.58
CA PRO A 213 10.66 -19.64 17.49
C PRO A 213 12.08 -19.15 17.17
N VAL A 214 13.06 -19.73 17.83
CA VAL A 214 14.49 -19.49 17.59
C VAL A 214 15.06 -20.69 16.86
N VAL A 215 15.50 -20.46 15.62
CA VAL A 215 16.14 -21.45 14.77
C VAL A 215 17.63 -21.14 14.71
N GLU A 216 18.47 -22.12 15.02
CA GLU A 216 19.91 -21.93 14.85
C GLU A 216 20.29 -21.98 13.37
N ARG A 217 21.37 -21.27 12.97
CA ARG A 217 21.83 -21.31 11.58
C ARG A 217 22.11 -22.74 11.12
N GLU A 218 22.75 -23.57 11.95
CA GLU A 218 23.03 -24.98 11.63
C GLU A 218 21.75 -25.82 11.49
N GLU A 219 20.75 -25.57 12.35
CA GLU A 219 19.44 -26.23 12.27
C GLU A 219 18.72 -25.88 10.96
N LEU A 220 18.74 -24.61 10.56
CA LEU A 220 18.19 -24.17 9.27
C LEU A 220 18.92 -24.79 8.07
N GLU A 221 20.23 -25.01 8.16
CA GLU A 221 21.02 -25.66 7.11
C GLU A 221 20.71 -27.17 6.95
N ASN A 222 19.99 -27.79 7.90
CA ASN A 222 19.55 -29.17 7.78
C ASN A 222 18.14 -29.31 7.20
N VAL A 223 17.34 -28.23 7.18
CA VAL A 223 15.96 -28.26 6.68
C VAL A 223 15.93 -28.40 5.16
N ILE A 224 15.29 -29.43 4.62
CA ILE A 224 15.32 -29.74 3.18
C ILE A 224 14.21 -29.01 2.42
N THR A 225 13.05 -28.78 3.05
CA THR A 225 11.87 -28.21 2.36
C THR A 225 11.23 -27.06 3.13
N SER A 226 10.53 -26.17 2.42
CA SER A 226 9.73 -25.10 3.05
C SER A 226 8.66 -25.65 4.00
N ARG A 227 8.04 -26.79 3.68
CA ARG A 227 7.06 -27.44 4.56
C ARG A 227 7.69 -27.93 5.87
N GLU A 228 8.89 -28.48 5.78
CA GLU A 228 9.65 -28.92 6.96
C GLU A 228 10.03 -27.73 7.84
N LEU A 229 10.46 -26.61 7.25
CA LEU A 229 10.71 -25.37 7.99
C LEU A 229 9.45 -24.94 8.75
N LEU A 230 8.32 -24.81 8.07
CA LEU A 230 7.07 -24.38 8.72
C LEU A 230 6.60 -25.36 9.80
N LYS A 231 6.85 -26.66 9.62
CA LYS A 231 6.57 -27.67 10.64
C LYS A 231 7.45 -27.47 11.88
N LEU A 232 8.76 -27.27 11.69
CA LEU A 232 9.71 -26.99 12.76
C LEU A 232 9.29 -25.75 13.58
N LEU A 233 8.89 -24.66 12.91
CA LEU A 233 8.44 -23.44 13.60
C LEU A 233 7.20 -23.68 14.48
N ARG A 234 6.25 -24.52 14.02
CA ARG A 234 5.08 -24.90 14.81
C ARG A 234 5.43 -25.79 16.00
N GLU A 235 6.34 -26.75 15.82
CA GLU A 235 6.80 -27.61 16.91
C GLU A 235 7.48 -26.80 18.02
N LEU A 236 8.33 -25.84 17.65
CA LEU A 236 9.01 -24.95 18.61
C LEU A 236 8.03 -24.08 19.42
N THR A 237 6.96 -23.61 18.79
CA THR A 237 5.95 -22.75 19.43
C THR A 237 4.96 -23.52 20.31
N HIS A 238 4.61 -24.76 19.97
CA HIS A 238 3.72 -25.60 20.78
C HIS A 238 4.39 -26.24 22.00
N HIS A 239 5.71 -26.27 22.07
CA HIS A 239 6.48 -26.80 23.20
C HIS A 239 6.92 -25.73 24.21
N SER A 240 6.32 -24.53 24.16
CA SER A 240 6.64 -23.37 25.02
C SER A 240 5.55 -23.03 26.02
#